data_AF-A0A409VIZ7-F1
#
_entry.id   AF-A0A409VIZ7-F1
#
_cell.length_a   1.000
_cell.length_b   1.000
_cell.length_c   1.000
_cell.angle_alpha   90.00
_cell.angle_beta   90.00
_cell.angle_gamma   90.00
#
_symmetry.space_group_name_H-M   'P 1'
#
loop_
_entity.id
_entity.type
_entity.pdbx_description
1 polymer ?
#
loop_
_entity_poly.entity_id
_entity_poly.type
_entity_poly.pdbx_seq_one_letter_code
_entity_poly.pdbx_strand_id
1 'polypeptide(L)'
;MFAKFAAVFVVALSVFTTSVVATPLPETGSDLVSRGGGFHSFNNWGGYSSLSNFDNFYGSSNFDNVQFSEKSIKIVKEKELVCHSQRIEIIQQRLLVLQEMAKRIITEQVCEVETQTIVFEQFHASLHGFSRDLRRFSGRQVGYDSGIVSHYGSIIGSDGSLSTNDFGFSGHDLGRSYVVPSGNNWGSRSFSSVGSAYKAARSAVASVLAVASSAIAGPIVDRRDASLNTTLLNVSPISFNQWGGLTSLVGFDDFFGVGNFNGLKNLQLVLAGQQNQVCQAQQAVLIQQQLAVLQEAAKQIILTQACDVQAQVLFLEQFRGGLRDFRLDLQRVSGRQIGFDANIAALLQQLVLTGGGLNIKDLGFRGVDIGKHLITPSGSVWNDDIDRSVQELLKLVAAQNQRK
;
A
#
# COMPACT_ATOMS: atom_id res chain seq x y z
N MET A 1 -54.27 -26.79 52.93
CA MET A 1 -53.90 -28.17 52.56
C MET A 1 -54.32 -28.41 51.12
N PHE A 2 -53.39 -28.97 50.34
CA PHE A 2 -53.50 -29.61 49.02
C PHE A 2 -54.88 -29.81 48.37
N ALA A 3 -54.97 -29.49 47.08
CA ALA A 3 -55.35 -30.37 45.96
C ALA A 3 -55.85 -29.53 44.77
N LYS A 4 -55.68 -29.85 43.48
CA LYS A 4 -54.99 -30.90 42.72
C LYS A 4 -55.04 -30.48 41.23
N PHE A 5 -53.98 -30.83 40.52
CA PHE A 5 -53.85 -31.21 39.10
C PHE A 5 -54.97 -30.97 38.05
N ALA A 6 -54.54 -30.28 36.97
CA ALA A 6 -54.40 -30.76 35.59
C ALA A 6 -55.57 -30.71 34.57
N ALA A 7 -55.16 -30.32 33.35
CA ALA A 7 -55.66 -30.72 32.02
C ALA A 7 -57.01 -30.11 31.59
N VAL A 8 -57.31 -29.74 30.33
CA VAL A 8 -56.67 -29.79 29.01
C VAL A 8 -57.62 -29.05 28.03
N PHE A 9 -57.06 -28.36 27.02
CA PHE A 9 -57.59 -28.08 25.66
C PHE A 9 -58.76 -27.09 25.37
N VAL A 10 -58.39 -26.07 24.56
CA VAL A 10 -58.91 -25.69 23.22
C VAL A 10 -60.09 -24.69 23.05
N VAL A 11 -59.69 -23.54 22.48
CA VAL A 11 -60.28 -22.69 21.41
C VAL A 11 -61.56 -21.88 21.70
N ALA A 12 -61.43 -20.55 21.58
CA ALA A 12 -62.31 -19.71 20.76
C ALA A 12 -61.67 -18.33 20.47
N LEU A 13 -61.83 -17.88 19.22
CA LEU A 13 -61.36 -16.63 18.63
C LEU A 13 -62.05 -15.37 19.19
N SER A 14 -61.33 -14.24 19.20
CA SER A 14 -61.82 -12.87 18.88
C SER A 14 -60.63 -11.89 18.99
N VAL A 15 -59.99 -11.51 17.89
CA VAL A 15 -60.25 -10.29 17.10
C VAL A 15 -60.56 -9.06 17.95
N PHE A 16 -59.54 -8.21 18.16
CA PHE A 16 -59.70 -6.75 18.09
C PHE A 16 -58.41 -6.13 17.54
N THR A 17 -58.54 -5.58 16.35
CA THR A 17 -57.59 -4.75 15.62
C THR A 17 -57.47 -3.39 16.28
N THR A 18 -56.27 -3.03 16.73
CA THR A 18 -55.87 -1.62 16.90
C THR A 18 -54.62 -1.40 16.06
N SER A 19 -54.82 -0.71 14.95
CA SER A 19 -53.78 -0.25 14.04
C SER A 19 -53.04 0.91 14.69
N VAL A 20 -51.85 0.62 15.24
CA VAL A 20 -50.86 1.65 15.52
C VAL A 20 -50.15 1.94 14.22
N VAL A 21 -50.34 3.14 13.66
CA VAL A 21 -49.56 3.63 12.53
C VAL A 21 -48.15 3.87 13.05
N ALA A 22 -47.27 2.88 12.91
CA ALA A 22 -45.84 3.08 13.03
C ALA A 22 -45.40 3.98 11.87
N THR A 23 -44.88 5.15 12.20
CA THR A 23 -44.09 5.98 11.30
C THR A 23 -42.98 5.09 10.72
N PRO A 24 -42.75 5.07 9.39
CA PRO A 24 -41.68 4.25 8.84
C PRO A 24 -40.35 4.79 9.38
N LEU A 25 -39.70 3.99 10.23
CA LEU A 25 -38.27 4.10 10.47
C LEU A 25 -37.56 3.98 9.12
N PRO A 26 -36.51 4.76 8.86
CA PRO A 26 -35.76 4.69 7.61
C PRO A 26 -35.28 3.25 7.41
N GLU A 27 -35.56 2.70 6.23
CA GLU A 27 -35.12 1.37 5.82
C GLU A 27 -33.61 1.25 6.03
N THR A 28 -33.23 0.59 7.13
CA THR A 28 -31.99 -0.15 7.20
C THR A 28 -32.08 -1.20 6.11
N GLY A 29 -31.40 -0.96 4.98
CA GLY A 29 -31.09 -1.99 4.00
C GLY A 29 -30.22 -3.05 4.66
N SER A 30 -30.86 -3.97 5.38
CA SER A 30 -30.28 -5.25 5.78
C SER A 30 -30.17 -6.10 4.52
N ASP A 31 -29.16 -5.81 3.71
CA ASP A 31 -28.73 -6.72 2.67
C ASP A 31 -28.20 -7.96 3.37
N LEU A 32 -28.94 -9.06 3.22
CA LEU A 32 -28.48 -10.39 3.56
C LEU A 32 -27.23 -10.64 2.71
N VAL A 33 -26.05 -10.45 3.31
CA VAL A 33 -24.76 -10.72 2.68
C VAL A 33 -24.72 -12.19 2.27
N SER A 34 -24.89 -12.42 0.97
CA SER A 34 -24.66 -13.72 0.35
C SER A 34 -23.22 -14.16 0.61
N ARG A 35 -23.06 -15.26 1.36
CA ARG A 35 -21.80 -16.01 1.47
C ARG A 35 -21.50 -16.68 0.11
N GLY A 36 -20.96 -15.89 -0.82
CA GLY A 36 -20.51 -16.41 -2.11
C GLY A 36 -20.50 -15.32 -3.20
N GLY A 37 -19.36 -14.65 -3.36
CA GLY A 37 -19.09 -13.83 -4.56
C GLY A 37 -19.52 -12.35 -4.53
N GLY A 38 -19.72 -11.74 -3.36
CA GLY A 38 -20.17 -10.35 -3.23
C GLY A 38 -19.15 -9.29 -3.67
N PHE A 39 -19.67 -8.20 -4.26
CA PHE A 39 -18.99 -6.90 -4.38
C PHE A 39 -18.81 -6.33 -2.98
N HIS A 40 -17.60 -5.94 -2.60
CA HIS A 40 -17.37 -5.20 -1.35
C HIS A 40 -17.14 -3.71 -1.67
N SER A 41 -17.97 -2.89 -1.05
CA SER A 41 -17.89 -1.42 -1.03
C SER A 41 -17.24 -1.00 0.28
N PHE A 42 -16.36 0.00 0.21
CA PHE A 42 -15.76 0.62 1.39
C PHE A 42 -16.34 1.98 1.72
N ASN A 43 -17.32 2.46 0.95
CA ASN A 43 -18.08 3.67 1.28
C ASN A 43 -18.68 3.57 2.68
N ASN A 44 -18.27 4.47 3.57
CA ASN A 44 -18.69 4.51 4.98
C ASN A 44 -18.50 3.15 5.71
N TRP A 45 -17.51 2.35 5.33
CA TRP A 45 -17.24 1.07 5.96
C TRP A 45 -17.07 1.26 7.48
N GLY A 46 -17.66 0.38 8.28
CA GLY A 46 -17.62 0.48 9.75
C GLY A 46 -18.33 1.72 10.34
N GLY A 47 -19.07 2.49 9.52
CA GLY A 47 -19.67 3.76 9.93
C GLY A 47 -18.70 4.94 9.91
N TYR A 48 -17.48 4.78 9.38
CA TYR A 48 -16.49 5.85 9.31
C TYR A 48 -16.83 6.85 8.21
N SER A 49 -17.20 8.07 8.60
CA SER A 49 -17.47 9.16 7.65
C SER A 49 -16.24 9.59 6.84
N SER A 50 -15.02 9.31 7.33
CA SER A 50 -13.77 9.54 6.59
C SER A 50 -13.67 8.70 5.31
N LEU A 51 -14.43 7.60 5.23
CA LEU A 51 -14.58 6.74 4.04
C LEU A 51 -15.80 7.09 3.18
N SER A 52 -16.45 8.23 3.41
CA SER A 52 -17.52 8.68 2.52
C SER A 52 -16.97 8.85 1.09
N ASN A 53 -17.70 8.32 0.11
CA ASN A 53 -17.31 8.34 -1.31
C ASN A 53 -15.97 7.67 -1.65
N PHE A 54 -15.40 6.84 -0.76
CA PHE A 54 -14.13 6.14 -0.98
C PHE A 54 -14.09 5.37 -2.30
N ASP A 55 -15.18 4.67 -2.66
CA ASP A 55 -15.26 3.87 -3.87
C ASP A 55 -15.39 4.72 -5.14
N ASN A 56 -15.62 6.04 -5.06
CA ASN A 56 -15.73 6.89 -6.25
C ASN A 56 -14.39 7.04 -6.99
N PHE A 57 -13.27 6.73 -6.33
CA PHE A 57 -11.96 6.79 -6.96
C PHE A 57 -11.74 5.57 -7.86
N TYR A 58 -11.52 4.39 -7.29
CA TYR A 58 -11.24 3.19 -8.10
C TYR A 58 -12.48 2.38 -8.47
N GLY A 59 -13.64 2.64 -7.89
CA GLY A 59 -14.81 1.77 -7.95
C GLY A 59 -14.78 0.69 -6.86
N SER A 60 -15.95 0.10 -6.61
CA SER A 60 -16.06 -1.00 -5.66
C SER A 60 -15.32 -2.25 -6.17
N SER A 61 -14.61 -2.93 -5.27
CA SER A 61 -13.84 -4.15 -5.59
C SER A 61 -12.78 -4.00 -6.70
N ASN A 62 -12.11 -2.84 -6.76
CA ASN A 62 -11.08 -2.54 -7.79
C ASN A 62 -9.80 -1.89 -7.22
N PHE A 63 -9.29 -2.40 -6.09
CA PHE A 63 -8.11 -1.81 -5.43
C PHE A 63 -6.83 -1.86 -6.28
N ASP A 64 -6.69 -2.86 -7.15
CA ASP A 64 -5.50 -3.07 -7.98
C ASP A 64 -5.62 -2.49 -9.39
N ASN A 65 -6.68 -1.72 -9.64
CA ASN A 65 -6.96 -1.10 -10.93
C ASN A 65 -7.13 -2.13 -12.07
N VAL A 66 -7.40 -3.41 -11.79
CA VAL A 66 -7.51 -4.47 -12.83
C VAL A 66 -8.69 -4.26 -13.76
N GLN A 67 -9.73 -3.56 -13.31
CA GLN A 67 -10.92 -3.29 -14.12
C GLN A 67 -10.70 -2.17 -15.15
N PHE A 68 -9.60 -1.42 -15.05
CA PHE A 68 -9.18 -0.49 -16.10
C PHE A 68 -8.61 -1.28 -17.27
N SER A 69 -9.40 -1.38 -18.33
CA SER A 69 -9.01 -2.01 -19.59
C SER A 69 -8.07 -1.10 -20.40
N GLU A 70 -7.33 -1.64 -21.37
CA GLU A 70 -6.55 -0.81 -22.30
C GLU A 70 -7.40 0.26 -23.02
N LYS A 71 -8.71 0.03 -23.20
CA LYS A 71 -9.61 0.99 -23.85
C LYS A 71 -9.82 2.27 -23.04
N SER A 72 -9.60 2.24 -21.73
CA SER A 72 -9.65 3.44 -20.87
C SER A 72 -8.30 4.17 -20.80
N ILE A 73 -7.24 3.59 -21.36
CA ILE A 73 -5.91 4.20 -21.37
C ILE A 73 -5.75 5.00 -22.66
N LYS A 74 -5.59 6.32 -22.52
CA LYS A 74 -5.27 7.21 -23.63
C LYS A 74 -3.79 7.47 -23.64
N ILE A 75 -3.08 6.81 -24.55
CA ILE A 75 -1.64 7.01 -24.73
C ILE A 75 -1.41 8.36 -25.38
N VAL A 76 -0.78 9.28 -24.65
CA VAL A 76 -0.35 10.57 -25.16
C VAL A 76 1.02 10.37 -25.80
N LYS A 77 1.08 10.44 -27.14
CA LYS A 77 2.34 10.43 -27.89
C LYS A 77 2.98 11.82 -27.85
N GLU A 78 3.43 12.24 -26.68
CA GLU A 78 4.33 13.38 -26.57
C GLU A 78 5.78 12.89 -26.50
N LYS A 79 6.71 13.75 -26.98
CA LYS A 79 8.19 13.62 -26.99
C LYS A 79 8.71 12.25 -26.56
N GLU A 80 9.34 11.53 -27.50
CA GLU A 80 10.00 10.23 -27.27
C GLU A 80 10.68 10.19 -25.90
N LEU A 81 10.00 9.59 -24.91
CA LEU A 81 10.51 9.50 -23.55
C LEU A 81 11.49 8.35 -23.53
N VAL A 82 12.78 8.69 -23.60
CA VAL A 82 13.87 7.72 -23.59
C VAL A 82 14.27 7.42 -22.15
N CYS A 83 14.52 6.16 -21.85
CA CYS A 83 15.06 5.78 -20.54
C CYS A 83 16.49 6.32 -20.37
N HIS A 84 16.75 6.97 -19.24
CA HIS A 84 18.05 7.49 -18.85
C HIS A 84 18.54 6.77 -17.60
N SER A 85 19.38 5.74 -17.78
CA SER A 85 19.90 4.93 -16.70
C SER A 85 20.56 5.79 -15.61
N GLN A 86 20.11 5.62 -14.37
CA GLN A 86 20.69 6.26 -13.19
C GLN A 86 21.46 5.25 -12.35
N ARG A 87 22.33 5.77 -11.46
CA ARG A 87 22.96 4.95 -10.42
C ARG A 87 21.89 4.32 -9.53
N ILE A 88 22.08 3.05 -9.18
CA ILE A 88 21.11 2.27 -8.40
C ILE A 88 20.77 2.94 -7.08
N GLU A 89 21.78 3.34 -6.31
CA GLU A 89 21.60 3.97 -4.99
C GLU A 89 20.71 5.21 -5.09
N ILE A 90 20.83 5.97 -6.18
CA ILE A 90 20.01 7.14 -6.41
C ILE A 90 18.55 6.74 -6.68
N ILE A 91 18.31 5.68 -7.48
CA ILE A 91 16.94 5.15 -7.67
C ILE A 91 16.35 4.66 -6.33
N GLN A 92 17.14 3.97 -5.51
CA GLN A 92 16.73 3.45 -4.20
C GLN A 92 16.39 4.59 -3.22
N GLN A 93 17.19 5.65 -3.17
CA GLN A 93 16.90 6.84 -2.39
C GLN A 93 15.57 7.45 -2.81
N ARG A 94 15.33 7.68 -4.11
CA ARG A 94 14.07 8.28 -4.58
C ARG A 94 12.86 7.44 -4.20
N LEU A 95 12.95 6.13 -4.43
CA LEU A 95 11.86 5.21 -4.08
C LEU A 95 11.63 5.21 -2.57
N LEU A 96 12.66 5.25 -1.75
CA LEU A 96 12.50 5.35 -0.30
C LEU A 96 11.82 6.65 0.14
N VAL A 97 12.16 7.79 -0.47
CA VAL A 97 11.46 9.07 -0.17
C VAL A 97 9.96 8.93 -0.45
N LEU A 98 9.56 8.27 -1.54
CA LEU A 98 8.14 8.00 -1.82
C LEU A 98 7.52 7.04 -0.80
N GLN A 99 8.26 6.05 -0.29
CA GLN A 99 7.78 5.16 0.78
C GLN A 99 7.51 5.94 2.06
N GLU A 100 8.49 6.73 2.54
CA GLU A 100 8.35 7.51 3.76
C GLU A 100 7.26 8.59 3.63
N MET A 101 7.07 9.16 2.44
CA MET A 101 5.97 10.08 2.19
C MET A 101 4.60 9.40 2.23
N ALA A 102 4.47 8.21 1.64
CA ALA A 102 3.22 7.44 1.73
C ALA A 102 2.88 7.12 3.17
N LYS A 103 3.87 6.71 3.98
CA LYS A 103 3.70 6.49 5.42
C LYS A 103 3.26 7.78 6.11
N ARG A 104 3.95 8.89 5.87
CA ARG A 104 3.62 10.22 6.43
C ARG A 104 2.17 10.61 6.16
N ILE A 105 1.72 10.53 4.90
CA ILE A 105 0.34 10.81 4.50
C ILE A 105 -0.64 9.95 5.31
N ILE A 106 -0.42 8.64 5.36
CA ILE A 106 -1.33 7.71 6.04
C ILE A 106 -1.38 7.99 7.54
N THR A 107 -0.22 8.16 8.18
CA THR A 107 -0.13 8.31 9.64
C THR A 107 -0.53 9.71 10.12
N GLU A 108 -0.32 10.75 9.31
CA GLU A 108 -0.67 12.13 9.66
C GLU A 108 -2.10 12.49 9.24
N GLN A 109 -2.61 12.03 8.10
CA GLN A 109 -3.90 12.50 7.56
C GLN A 109 -5.08 11.55 7.77
N VAL A 110 -4.85 10.36 8.33
CA VAL A 110 -5.91 9.41 8.66
C VAL A 110 -5.84 9.08 10.14
N CYS A 111 -6.91 9.33 10.87
CA CYS A 111 -6.94 9.13 12.32
C CYS A 111 -7.50 7.75 12.73
N GLU A 112 -8.34 7.14 11.90
CA GLU A 112 -8.87 5.81 12.16
C GLU A 112 -7.98 4.72 11.57
N VAL A 113 -7.64 3.72 12.37
CA VAL A 113 -6.74 2.62 11.99
C VAL A 113 -7.31 1.78 10.85
N GLU A 114 -8.62 1.55 10.87
CA GLU A 114 -9.33 0.83 9.83
C GLU A 114 -9.30 1.60 8.51
N THR A 115 -9.51 2.93 8.54
CA THR A 115 -9.40 3.80 7.37
C THR A 115 -7.95 3.83 6.85
N GLN A 116 -6.95 3.89 7.75
CA GLN A 116 -5.53 3.80 7.37
C GLN A 116 -5.26 2.50 6.61
N THR A 117 -5.75 1.39 7.15
CA THR A 117 -5.59 0.05 6.56
C THR A 117 -6.24 -0.03 5.19
N ILE A 118 -7.47 0.46 5.04
CA ILE A 118 -8.23 0.43 3.77
C ILE A 118 -7.50 1.25 2.69
N VAL A 119 -7.14 2.50 3.01
CA VAL A 119 -6.48 3.42 2.08
C VAL A 119 -5.08 2.90 1.71
N PHE A 120 -4.31 2.42 2.70
CA PHE A 120 -3.00 1.82 2.48
C PHE A 120 -3.08 0.59 1.57
N GLU A 121 -4.03 -0.31 1.81
CA GLU A 121 -4.20 -1.51 1.00
C GLU A 121 -4.60 -1.19 -0.44
N GLN A 122 -5.38 -0.15 -0.67
CA GLN A 122 -5.67 0.33 -2.03
C GLN A 122 -4.40 0.81 -2.74
N PHE A 123 -3.58 1.63 -2.09
CA PHE A 123 -2.28 2.07 -2.63
C PHE A 123 -1.30 0.91 -2.86
N HIS A 124 -1.23 -0.04 -1.93
CA HIS A 124 -0.34 -1.19 -2.06
C HIS A 124 -0.80 -2.18 -3.15
N ALA A 125 -2.11 -2.34 -3.33
CA ALA A 125 -2.70 -3.16 -4.40
C ALA A 125 -2.53 -2.53 -5.78
N SER A 126 -2.62 -1.22 -5.93
CA SER A 126 -2.38 -0.57 -7.22
C SER A 126 -0.93 -0.75 -7.73
N LEU A 127 0.05 -0.77 -6.82
CA LEU A 127 1.43 -1.16 -7.11
C LEU A 127 1.55 -2.63 -7.54
N HIS A 128 0.69 -3.50 -7.01
CA HIS A 128 0.57 -4.87 -7.52
C HIS A 128 0.03 -4.90 -8.95
N GLY A 129 -0.96 -4.08 -9.27
CA GLY A 129 -1.44 -3.87 -10.64
C GLY A 129 -0.31 -3.49 -11.60
N PHE A 130 0.56 -2.56 -11.20
CA PHE A 130 1.76 -2.20 -11.96
C PHE A 130 2.77 -3.35 -12.07
N SER A 131 2.96 -4.15 -11.02
CA SER A 131 3.77 -5.38 -11.08
C SER A 131 3.21 -6.39 -12.09
N ARG A 132 1.89 -6.46 -12.28
CA ARG A 132 1.27 -7.27 -13.36
C ARG A 132 1.56 -6.68 -14.74
N ASP A 133 1.55 -5.35 -14.88
CA ASP A 133 1.92 -4.66 -16.14
C ASP A 133 3.38 -4.97 -16.51
N LEU A 134 4.33 -4.78 -15.59
CA LEU A 134 5.76 -5.12 -15.81
C LEU A 134 5.96 -6.58 -16.22
N ARG A 135 5.16 -7.49 -15.69
CA ARG A 135 5.24 -8.92 -16.01
C ARG A 135 4.41 -9.34 -17.23
N ARG A 136 3.74 -8.38 -17.89
CA ARG A 136 2.82 -8.61 -19.03
C ARG A 136 1.66 -9.57 -18.72
N PHE A 137 1.20 -9.58 -17.48
CA PHE A 137 0.05 -10.39 -17.05
C PHE A 137 -1.27 -9.63 -17.05
N SER A 138 -1.24 -8.29 -17.12
CA SER A 138 -2.45 -7.46 -17.19
C SER A 138 -3.00 -7.32 -18.61
N GLY A 139 -2.16 -7.56 -19.63
CA GLY A 139 -2.46 -7.22 -21.02
C GLY A 139 -2.38 -5.73 -21.32
N ARG A 140 -1.95 -4.88 -20.37
CA ARG A 140 -1.74 -3.43 -20.57
C ARG A 140 -0.29 -3.12 -20.95
N GLN A 141 -0.10 -1.99 -21.63
CA GLN A 141 1.23 -1.39 -21.78
C GLN A 141 1.78 -0.90 -20.44
N VAL A 142 3.11 -0.83 -20.35
CA VAL A 142 3.82 -0.40 -19.14
C VAL A 142 4.13 1.08 -19.24
N GLY A 143 3.47 1.89 -18.42
CA GLY A 143 3.59 3.34 -18.41
C GLY A 143 3.12 3.96 -17.10
N TYR A 144 3.00 5.28 -17.11
CA TYR A 144 2.51 6.09 -15.99
C TYR A 144 1.62 7.23 -16.48
N ASP A 145 0.77 7.78 -15.62
CA ASP A 145 -0.09 8.92 -15.94
C ASP A 145 0.64 10.25 -15.67
N SER A 146 1.07 10.92 -16.74
CA SER A 146 1.81 12.18 -16.67
C SER A 146 0.98 13.35 -16.12
N GLY A 147 -0.34 13.32 -16.30
CA GLY A 147 -1.24 14.34 -15.76
C GLY A 147 -1.27 14.26 -14.24
N ILE A 148 -1.39 13.05 -13.69
CA ILE A 148 -1.36 12.81 -12.25
C ILE A 148 0.01 13.13 -11.66
N VAL A 149 1.10 12.67 -12.30
CA VAL A 149 2.47 13.00 -11.86
C VAL A 149 2.73 14.50 -11.79
N SER A 150 2.08 15.31 -12.64
CA SER A 150 2.28 16.76 -12.65
C SER A 150 1.89 17.46 -11.33
N HIS A 151 1.05 16.82 -10.50
CA HIS A 151 0.66 17.30 -9.17
C HIS A 151 1.69 17.01 -8.07
N TYR A 152 2.81 16.37 -8.39
CA TYR A 152 3.83 15.98 -7.42
C TYR A 152 4.30 17.13 -6.52
N GLY A 153 4.56 18.29 -7.10
CA GLY A 153 4.99 19.49 -6.36
C GLY A 153 3.93 20.04 -5.41
N SER A 154 2.67 19.63 -5.55
CA SER A 154 1.54 20.07 -4.74
C SER A 154 1.29 19.21 -3.50
N ILE A 155 2.02 18.10 -3.30
CA ILE A 155 1.85 17.23 -2.13
C ILE A 155 2.26 17.95 -0.83
N ILE A 156 3.33 18.75 -0.88
CA ILE A 156 3.85 19.47 0.28
C ILE A 156 3.72 20.97 0.03
N GLY A 157 3.11 21.68 0.98
CA GLY A 157 3.01 23.13 0.99
C GLY A 157 4.37 23.82 1.12
N SER A 158 4.40 25.14 0.92
CA SER A 158 5.61 25.95 1.09
C SER A 158 6.13 25.96 2.54
N ASP A 159 5.28 25.64 3.51
CA ASP A 159 5.59 25.52 4.93
C ASP A 159 6.04 24.11 5.36
N GLY A 160 6.12 23.15 4.42
CA GLY A 160 6.50 21.76 4.71
C GLY A 160 5.34 20.88 5.22
N SER A 161 4.13 21.43 5.37
CA SER A 161 2.93 20.67 5.71
C SER A 161 2.41 19.85 4.51
N LEU A 162 1.67 18.77 4.78
CA LEU A 162 0.97 18.05 3.72
C LEU A 162 -0.19 18.92 3.21
N SER A 163 -0.34 18.99 1.89
CA SER A 163 -1.44 19.72 1.27
C SER A 163 -2.78 19.11 1.64
N THR A 164 -3.76 19.96 1.93
CA THR A 164 -5.19 19.61 2.10
C THR A 164 -6.03 20.00 0.89
N ASN A 165 -5.38 20.45 -0.19
CA ASN A 165 -6.06 20.86 -1.41
C ASN A 165 -6.50 19.65 -2.24
N ASP A 166 -7.68 19.77 -2.84
CA ASP A 166 -8.12 18.90 -3.94
C ASP A 166 -7.25 19.20 -5.18
N PHE A 167 -6.61 18.17 -5.72
CA PHE A 167 -5.76 18.29 -6.92
C PHE A 167 -6.56 18.37 -8.23
N GLY A 168 -7.89 18.31 -8.16
CA GLY A 168 -8.78 18.50 -9.30
C GLY A 168 -8.89 17.27 -10.20
N PHE A 169 -8.50 16.09 -9.72
CA PHE A 169 -8.64 14.82 -10.45
C PHE A 169 -9.30 13.74 -9.60
N SER A 170 -9.96 12.81 -10.26
CA SER A 170 -10.62 11.65 -9.66
C SER A 170 -10.01 10.37 -10.20
N GLY A 171 -10.44 9.21 -9.69
CA GLY A 171 -10.01 7.95 -10.29
C GLY A 171 -10.52 7.74 -11.73
N HIS A 172 -11.52 8.50 -12.21
CA HIS A 172 -11.89 8.51 -13.63
C HIS A 172 -10.82 9.14 -14.54
N ASP A 173 -9.88 9.90 -13.97
CA ASP A 173 -8.78 10.53 -14.68
C ASP A 173 -7.54 9.63 -14.80
N LEU A 174 -7.52 8.50 -14.07
CA LEU A 174 -6.45 7.50 -14.15
C LEU A 174 -6.31 6.94 -15.57
N GLY A 175 -5.13 7.13 -16.16
CA GLY A 175 -4.80 6.63 -17.49
C GLY A 175 -5.23 7.55 -18.64
N ARG A 176 -5.76 8.76 -18.36
CA ARG A 176 -6.14 9.73 -19.40
C ARG A 176 -4.94 10.42 -20.04
N SER A 177 -3.82 10.49 -19.33
CA SER A 177 -2.58 11.12 -19.81
C SER A 177 -1.42 10.14 -19.75
N TYR A 178 -1.65 8.93 -20.27
CA TYR A 178 -0.74 7.81 -20.11
C TYR A 178 0.47 7.94 -21.04
N VAL A 179 1.67 7.83 -20.47
CA VAL A 179 2.93 7.88 -21.19
C VAL A 179 3.61 6.53 -21.07
N VAL A 180 3.99 5.98 -22.22
CA VAL A 180 4.72 4.72 -22.32
C VAL A 180 6.14 5.07 -22.79
N PRO A 181 7.16 4.93 -21.91
CA PRO A 181 8.52 5.21 -22.31
C PRO A 181 8.94 4.33 -23.49
N SER A 182 9.57 4.98 -24.46
CA SER A 182 10.14 4.33 -25.64
C SER A 182 11.47 3.65 -25.31
N GLY A 183 11.78 2.55 -26.01
CA GLY A 183 13.05 1.85 -25.90
C GLY A 183 12.97 0.35 -26.21
N ASN A 184 14.11 -0.26 -26.50
CA ASN A 184 14.23 -1.69 -26.83
C ASN A 184 14.18 -2.62 -25.59
N ASN A 185 13.96 -2.04 -24.41
CA ASN A 185 14.00 -2.74 -23.11
C ASN A 185 12.91 -3.83 -23.02
N TRP A 186 11.78 -3.59 -23.70
CA TRP A 186 10.58 -4.42 -23.65
C TRP A 186 10.43 -5.32 -24.90
N GLY A 187 11.37 -6.24 -25.11
CA GLY A 187 11.33 -7.24 -26.18
C GLY A 187 10.57 -8.55 -25.84
N SER A 188 10.41 -9.46 -26.81
CA SER A 188 9.76 -10.78 -26.63
C SER A 188 10.53 -11.74 -25.72
N ARG A 189 11.85 -11.53 -25.55
CA ARG A 189 12.73 -12.32 -24.67
C ARG A 189 12.64 -11.94 -23.18
N SER A 190 11.92 -10.87 -22.86
CA SER A 190 11.88 -10.33 -21.49
C SER A 190 10.97 -11.11 -20.54
N PHE A 191 10.01 -11.91 -21.04
CA PHE A 191 9.00 -12.53 -20.18
C PHE A 191 9.56 -13.52 -19.15
N SER A 192 10.41 -14.46 -19.60
CA SER A 192 10.99 -15.47 -18.70
C SER A 192 11.97 -14.86 -17.69
N SER A 193 12.82 -13.94 -18.14
CA SER A 193 13.82 -13.28 -17.28
C SER A 193 13.18 -12.33 -16.26
N VAL A 194 12.13 -11.60 -16.64
CA VAL A 194 11.28 -10.82 -15.73
C VAL A 194 10.59 -11.73 -14.70
N GLY A 195 10.07 -12.88 -15.12
CA GLY A 195 9.49 -13.86 -14.21
C GLY A 195 10.49 -14.39 -13.17
N SER A 196 11.74 -14.65 -13.59
CA SER A 196 12.83 -15.06 -12.69
C SER A 196 13.22 -13.95 -11.72
N ALA A 197 13.34 -12.70 -12.19
CA ALA A 197 13.64 -11.55 -11.33
C ALA A 197 12.55 -11.35 -10.27
N TYR A 198 11.29 -11.44 -10.67
CA TYR A 198 10.15 -11.39 -9.76
C TYR A 198 10.22 -12.49 -8.70
N LYS A 199 10.44 -13.76 -9.09
CA LYS A 199 10.53 -14.88 -8.14
C LYS A 199 11.69 -14.68 -7.15
N ALA A 200 12.86 -14.25 -7.64
CA ALA A 200 14.02 -13.98 -6.79
C ALA A 200 13.73 -12.87 -5.77
N ALA A 201 13.15 -11.74 -6.21
CA ALA A 201 12.76 -10.66 -5.31
C ALA A 201 11.72 -11.10 -4.28
N ARG A 202 10.68 -11.84 -4.69
CA ARG A 202 9.67 -12.38 -3.76
C ARG A 202 10.29 -13.32 -2.72
N SER A 203 11.24 -14.16 -3.14
CA SER A 203 12.00 -15.01 -2.22
C SER A 203 12.80 -14.16 -1.24
N ALA A 204 13.50 -13.12 -1.70
CA ALA A 204 14.28 -12.25 -0.83
C ALA A 204 13.42 -11.54 0.21
N VAL A 205 12.26 -10.98 -0.18
CA VAL A 205 11.29 -10.39 0.75
C VAL A 205 10.80 -11.41 1.79
N ALA A 206 10.56 -12.66 1.39
CA ALA A 206 10.12 -13.70 2.32
C ALA A 206 11.24 -14.17 3.26
N SER A 207 12.48 -14.30 2.78
CA SER A 207 13.64 -14.70 3.57
C SER A 207 13.99 -13.67 4.65
N VAL A 208 13.80 -12.38 4.38
CA VAL A 208 13.99 -11.32 5.38
C VAL A 208 13.06 -11.52 6.59
N LEU A 209 11.81 -11.94 6.35
CA LEU A 209 10.82 -12.18 7.42
C LEU A 209 11.19 -13.37 8.32
N ALA A 210 11.64 -14.48 7.73
CA ALA A 210 12.01 -15.68 8.49
C ALA A 210 13.16 -15.43 9.47
N VAL A 211 14.08 -14.54 9.13
CA VAL A 211 15.22 -14.14 9.99
C VAL A 211 14.80 -13.13 11.06
N ALA A 212 13.84 -12.25 10.77
CA ALA A 212 13.34 -11.29 11.76
C ALA A 212 12.53 -11.99 12.86
N SER A 213 11.71 -12.98 12.52
CA SER A 213 10.91 -13.74 13.51
C SER A 213 11.76 -14.61 14.46
N SER A 214 12.96 -15.04 14.05
CA SER A 214 13.85 -15.82 14.93
C SER A 214 14.64 -14.98 15.93
N ALA A 215 14.75 -13.66 15.71
CA ALA A 215 15.46 -12.73 16.59
C ALA A 215 14.57 -12.17 17.73
N ILE A 216 13.25 -12.33 17.66
CA ILE A 216 12.27 -11.70 18.59
C ILE A 216 11.70 -12.71 19.61
N ALA A 217 12.10 -13.98 19.57
CA ALA A 217 11.65 -14.99 20.55
C ALA A 217 12.33 -14.82 21.92
N GLY A 218 11.87 -13.85 22.71
CA GLY A 218 11.99 -13.84 24.17
C GLY A 218 10.96 -14.78 24.82
N PRO A 219 11.14 -15.22 26.09
CA PRO A 219 10.26 -16.19 26.70
C PRO A 219 8.93 -15.54 27.07
N ILE A 220 7.87 -16.35 27.12
CA ILE A 220 6.47 -16.02 27.45
C ILE A 220 5.57 -15.86 26.21
N VAL A 221 5.26 -16.99 25.55
CA VAL A 221 3.88 -17.33 25.16
C VAL A 221 3.72 -18.84 25.35
N ASP A 222 2.64 -19.21 26.05
CA ASP A 222 2.28 -20.56 26.44
C ASP A 222 2.14 -21.48 25.21
N ARG A 223 2.77 -22.66 25.31
CA ARG A 223 2.80 -23.70 24.29
C ARG A 223 1.47 -24.42 24.30
N ARG A 224 0.60 -24.11 23.34
CA ARG A 224 -0.33 -25.07 22.72
C ARG A 224 -0.85 -24.41 21.44
N ASP A 225 -0.57 -25.04 20.30
CA ASP A 225 -1.03 -24.71 18.93
C ASP A 225 -0.06 -24.02 17.94
N ALA A 226 1.22 -23.88 18.27
CA ALA A 226 2.25 -23.50 17.29
C ALA A 226 2.92 -24.74 16.65
N SER A 227 2.18 -25.50 15.84
CA SER A 227 2.77 -26.43 14.86
C SER A 227 2.74 -25.82 13.46
N LEU A 228 3.29 -24.61 13.32
CA LEU A 228 3.75 -24.15 12.02
C LEU A 228 5.15 -24.71 11.83
N ASN A 229 5.29 -25.65 10.89
CA ASN A 229 6.56 -26.18 10.40
C ASN A 229 7.47 -25.03 9.95
N THR A 230 8.20 -24.41 10.88
CA THR A 230 9.42 -23.67 10.58
C THR A 230 10.53 -24.68 10.34
N THR A 231 10.49 -25.34 9.19
CA THR A 231 11.75 -25.66 8.51
C THR A 231 12.41 -24.32 8.25
N LEU A 232 13.32 -23.93 9.15
CA LEU A 232 14.32 -22.89 8.94
C LEU A 232 15.08 -23.27 7.66
N LEU A 233 14.55 -22.85 6.50
CA LEU A 233 15.29 -22.91 5.26
C LEU A 233 16.50 -22.02 5.50
N ASN A 234 17.65 -22.67 5.58
CA ASN A 234 18.98 -22.07 5.54
C ASN A 234 19.15 -21.44 4.14
N VAL A 235 18.37 -20.41 3.84
CA VAL A 235 18.43 -19.69 2.58
C VAL A 235 19.60 -18.74 2.72
N SER A 236 20.69 -19.04 2.01
CA SER A 236 21.78 -18.10 1.85
C SER A 236 21.22 -16.73 1.43
N PRO A 237 21.69 -15.62 2.04
CA PRO A 237 21.27 -14.28 1.64
C PRO A 237 21.34 -14.11 0.12
N ILE A 238 20.23 -13.74 -0.51
CA ILE A 238 20.22 -13.42 -1.94
C ILE A 238 20.89 -12.06 -2.09
N SER A 239 21.95 -12.01 -2.90
CA SER A 239 22.58 -10.78 -3.37
C SER A 239 22.03 -10.45 -4.75
N PHE A 240 21.68 -9.18 -4.95
CA PHE A 240 21.25 -8.65 -6.25
C PHE A 240 22.35 -7.91 -7.00
N ASN A 241 23.53 -7.75 -6.40
CA ASN A 241 24.72 -7.24 -7.08
C ASN A 241 25.01 -8.07 -8.34
N GLN A 242 24.94 -7.42 -9.51
CA GLN A 242 25.12 -8.04 -10.84
C GLN A 242 24.20 -9.25 -11.10
N TRP A 243 23.02 -9.31 -10.48
CA TRP A 243 22.12 -10.46 -10.60
C TRP A 243 21.77 -10.75 -12.07
N GLY A 244 21.87 -12.03 -12.46
CA GLY A 244 21.63 -12.45 -13.85
C GLY A 244 22.64 -11.90 -14.86
N GLY A 245 23.81 -11.42 -14.41
CA GLY A 245 24.82 -10.80 -15.27
C GLY A 245 24.52 -9.35 -15.67
N LEU A 246 23.53 -8.71 -15.04
CA LEU A 246 23.12 -7.35 -15.34
C LEU A 246 24.08 -6.34 -14.70
N THR A 247 24.87 -5.66 -15.52
CA THR A 247 25.81 -4.62 -15.05
C THR A 247 25.10 -3.39 -14.49
N SER A 248 23.84 -3.17 -14.86
CA SER A 248 22.98 -2.14 -14.25
C SER A 248 22.61 -2.42 -12.80
N LEU A 249 22.90 -3.63 -12.29
CA LEU A 249 22.70 -4.02 -10.90
C LEU A 249 24.00 -3.99 -10.05
N VAL A 250 25.08 -3.40 -10.55
CA VAL A 250 26.30 -3.19 -9.75
C VAL A 250 26.02 -2.24 -8.58
N GLY A 251 26.23 -2.73 -7.35
CA GLY A 251 26.03 -1.97 -6.11
C GLY A 251 24.57 -1.92 -5.64
N PHE A 252 23.70 -2.79 -6.15
CA PHE A 252 22.30 -2.87 -5.71
C PHE A 252 22.15 -3.13 -4.21
N ASP A 253 23.00 -3.99 -3.66
CA ASP A 253 22.98 -4.35 -2.24
C ASP A 253 23.70 -3.33 -1.36
N ASP A 254 24.38 -2.32 -1.91
CA ASP A 254 25.21 -1.38 -1.13
C ASP A 254 24.34 -0.45 -0.28
N PHE A 255 23.11 -0.17 -0.73
CA PHE A 255 22.19 0.71 -0.02
C PHE A 255 21.59 0.05 1.22
N PHE A 256 20.97 -1.12 1.09
CA PHE A 256 20.31 -1.82 2.21
C PHE A 256 21.18 -2.91 2.87
N GLY A 257 22.20 -3.42 2.19
CA GLY A 257 22.98 -4.57 2.59
C GLY A 257 22.44 -5.90 2.03
N VAL A 258 23.35 -6.86 1.89
CA VAL A 258 23.04 -8.22 1.40
C VAL A 258 22.06 -8.93 2.35
N GLY A 259 21.01 -9.52 1.79
CA GLY A 259 19.97 -10.19 2.58
C GLY A 259 19.11 -9.25 3.43
N ASN A 260 19.10 -7.95 3.11
CA ASN A 260 18.22 -6.93 3.68
C ASN A 260 17.41 -6.25 2.58
N PHE A 261 16.85 -7.05 1.67
CA PHE A 261 16.34 -6.57 0.38
C PHE A 261 15.40 -5.36 0.46
N ASN A 262 14.56 -5.25 1.49
CA ASN A 262 13.59 -4.18 1.71
C ASN A 262 13.95 -3.23 2.87
N GLY A 263 15.15 -3.36 3.46
CA GLY A 263 15.60 -2.51 4.55
C GLY A 263 15.04 -2.85 5.92
N LEU A 264 14.34 -3.97 6.10
CA LEU A 264 13.72 -4.34 7.38
C LEU A 264 14.70 -4.40 8.56
N LYS A 265 15.97 -4.74 8.29
CA LYS A 265 17.02 -4.83 9.31
C LYS A 265 17.65 -3.47 9.64
N ASN A 266 17.26 -2.41 8.93
CA ASN A 266 17.75 -1.08 9.24
C ASN A 266 17.15 -0.64 10.57
N LEU A 267 18.01 -0.04 11.38
CA LEU A 267 17.76 0.18 12.78
C LEU A 267 16.71 1.28 12.95
N GLN A 268 15.49 0.92 13.35
CA GLN A 268 14.52 1.88 13.88
C GLN A 268 14.93 2.23 15.31
N LEU A 269 15.85 3.18 15.45
CA LEU A 269 16.18 3.76 16.75
C LEU A 269 14.99 4.62 17.18
N VAL A 270 14.24 4.14 18.17
CA VAL A 270 13.27 4.98 18.90
C VAL A 270 14.09 5.97 19.72
N LEU A 271 14.49 7.08 19.12
CA LEU A 271 14.88 8.25 19.89
C LEU A 271 13.57 8.81 20.44
N ALA A 272 13.38 8.65 21.74
CA ALA A 272 12.24 9.15 22.49
C ALA A 272 12.19 10.69 22.43
N GLY A 273 11.73 11.22 21.31
CA GLY A 273 11.25 12.57 21.13
C GLY A 273 9.88 12.44 20.52
N GLN A 274 8.86 12.19 21.35
CA GLN A 274 7.47 12.33 20.95
C GLN A 274 7.26 13.80 20.54
N GLN A 275 7.51 14.13 19.27
CA GLN A 275 6.78 15.22 18.66
C GLN A 275 5.34 14.73 18.61
N ASN A 276 4.51 15.24 19.53
CA ASN A 276 3.07 14.99 19.55
C ASN A 276 2.44 15.64 18.31
N GLN A 277 2.71 15.06 17.15
CA GLN A 277 2.03 15.41 15.92
C GLN A 277 0.68 14.72 16.00
N VAL A 278 -0.36 15.51 16.20
CA VAL A 278 -1.75 15.01 16.23
C VAL A 278 -2.17 14.74 14.80
N CYS A 279 -2.76 13.58 14.54
CA CYS A 279 -3.32 13.28 13.22
C CYS A 279 -4.37 14.36 12.83
N GLN A 280 -4.37 14.76 11.57
CA GLN A 280 -5.28 15.75 10.99
C GLN A 280 -6.17 15.07 9.96
N ALA A 281 -7.27 14.48 10.44
CA ALA A 281 -8.20 13.72 9.61
C ALA A 281 -8.58 14.46 8.33
N GLN A 282 -8.27 13.85 7.19
CA GLN A 282 -8.68 14.30 5.85
C GLN A 282 -9.72 13.35 5.27
N GLN A 283 -10.43 13.83 4.25
CA GLN A 283 -11.32 12.98 3.47
C GLN A 283 -10.52 11.97 2.65
N ALA A 284 -11.01 10.73 2.56
CA ALA A 284 -10.33 9.67 1.82
C ALA A 284 -9.99 10.06 0.38
N VAL A 285 -10.83 10.84 -0.30
CA VAL A 285 -10.59 11.27 -1.68
C VAL A 285 -9.29 12.07 -1.84
N LEU A 286 -8.97 12.95 -0.89
CA LEU A 286 -7.74 13.76 -0.91
C LEU A 286 -6.52 12.88 -0.71
N ILE A 287 -6.62 11.92 0.22
CA ILE A 287 -5.56 10.96 0.50
C ILE A 287 -5.35 10.04 -0.71
N GLN A 288 -6.42 9.59 -1.36
CA GLN A 288 -6.37 8.79 -2.60
C GLN A 288 -5.68 9.55 -3.73
N GLN A 289 -5.95 10.85 -3.89
CA GLN A 289 -5.25 11.68 -4.86
C GLN A 289 -3.75 11.72 -4.57
N GLN A 290 -3.34 12.07 -3.34
CA GLN A 290 -1.91 12.15 -3.01
C GLN A 290 -1.20 10.80 -3.20
N LEU A 291 -1.81 9.69 -2.78
CA LEU A 291 -1.24 8.35 -2.96
C LEU A 291 -1.19 7.94 -4.43
N ALA A 292 -2.16 8.34 -5.25
CA ALA A 292 -2.10 8.17 -6.70
C ALA A 292 -0.93 8.96 -7.32
N VAL A 293 -0.66 10.17 -6.86
CA VAL A 293 0.52 10.95 -7.30
C VAL A 293 1.83 10.23 -6.94
N LEU A 294 1.97 9.72 -5.70
CA LEU A 294 3.16 8.96 -5.31
C LEU A 294 3.31 7.66 -6.11
N GLN A 295 2.21 6.96 -6.39
CA GLN A 295 2.19 5.77 -7.22
C GLN A 295 2.70 6.08 -8.62
N GLU A 296 2.15 7.09 -9.30
CA GLU A 296 2.56 7.41 -10.67
C GLU A 296 3.99 7.98 -10.72
N ALA A 297 4.43 8.69 -9.68
CA ALA A 297 5.83 9.12 -9.55
C ALA A 297 6.79 7.93 -9.40
N ALA A 298 6.42 6.91 -8.60
CA ALA A 298 7.21 5.67 -8.48
C ALA A 298 7.32 4.95 -9.83
N LYS A 299 6.22 4.86 -10.59
CA LYS A 299 6.23 4.31 -11.95
C LYS A 299 7.16 5.11 -12.87
N GLN A 300 7.06 6.44 -12.86
CA GLN A 300 7.94 7.30 -13.65
C GLN A 300 9.41 7.05 -13.33
N ILE A 301 9.80 7.05 -12.05
CA ILE A 301 11.18 6.79 -11.61
C ILE A 301 11.66 5.43 -12.14
N ILE A 302 10.90 4.36 -11.89
CA ILE A 302 11.27 3.00 -12.30
C ILE A 302 11.43 2.93 -13.82
N LEU A 303 10.47 3.45 -14.57
CA LEU A 303 10.42 3.29 -16.01
C LEU A 303 11.42 4.17 -16.76
N THR A 304 11.78 5.32 -16.20
CA THR A 304 12.68 6.28 -16.86
C THR A 304 14.12 6.16 -16.38
N GLN A 305 14.38 5.53 -15.23
CA GLN A 305 15.72 5.49 -14.62
C GLN A 305 16.33 4.09 -14.51
N ALA A 306 15.53 3.03 -14.50
CA ALA A 306 16.00 1.65 -14.59
C ALA A 306 15.73 1.12 -16.00
N CYS A 307 16.73 1.10 -16.87
CA CYS A 307 16.50 0.73 -18.27
C CYS A 307 16.36 -0.79 -18.49
N ASP A 308 16.89 -1.61 -17.59
CA ASP A 308 16.67 -3.05 -17.63
C ASP A 308 15.34 -3.43 -16.99
N VAL A 309 14.52 -4.17 -17.72
CA VAL A 309 13.18 -4.59 -17.26
C VAL A 309 13.23 -5.50 -16.04
N GLN A 310 14.29 -6.28 -15.88
CA GLN A 310 14.53 -7.07 -14.67
C GLN A 310 14.84 -6.15 -13.49
N ALA A 311 15.68 -5.12 -13.69
CA ALA A 311 15.98 -4.14 -12.65
C ALA A 311 14.72 -3.37 -12.23
N GLN A 312 13.86 -2.99 -13.18
CA GLN A 312 12.56 -2.36 -12.88
C GLN A 312 11.70 -3.21 -11.95
N VAL A 313 11.65 -4.53 -12.18
CA VAL A 313 10.93 -5.48 -11.33
C VAL A 313 11.57 -5.59 -9.94
N LEU A 314 12.91 -5.63 -9.86
CA LEU A 314 13.62 -5.67 -8.58
C LEU A 314 13.35 -4.41 -7.76
N PHE A 315 13.44 -3.22 -8.37
CA PHE A 315 13.12 -1.96 -7.71
C PHE A 315 11.66 -1.89 -7.24
N LEU A 316 10.71 -2.32 -8.08
CA LEU A 316 9.30 -2.35 -7.68
C LEU A 316 9.07 -3.32 -6.50
N GLU A 317 9.65 -4.52 -6.52
CA GLU A 317 9.47 -5.47 -5.43
C GLU A 317 10.22 -5.05 -4.15
N GLN A 318 11.34 -4.33 -4.25
CA GLN A 318 12.01 -3.70 -3.11
C GLN A 318 11.13 -2.60 -2.50
N PHE A 319 10.58 -1.72 -3.33
CA PHE A 319 9.64 -0.66 -2.92
C PHE A 319 8.36 -1.25 -2.27
N ARG A 320 7.77 -2.27 -2.86
CA ARG A 320 6.61 -2.96 -2.27
C ARG A 320 6.98 -3.72 -1.00
N GLY A 321 8.19 -4.27 -0.94
CA GLY A 321 8.72 -4.97 0.22
C GLY A 321 8.79 -4.08 1.46
N GLY A 322 9.26 -2.84 1.33
CA GLY A 322 9.31 -1.91 2.48
C GLY A 322 7.91 -1.42 2.92
N LEU A 323 6.97 -1.28 1.98
CA LEU A 323 5.58 -0.97 2.31
C LEU A 323 4.86 -2.15 2.98
N ARG A 324 5.20 -3.39 2.62
CA ARG A 324 4.69 -4.58 3.31
C ARG A 324 5.08 -4.58 4.78
N ASP A 325 6.25 -4.07 5.13
CA ASP A 325 6.68 -3.98 6.52
C ASP A 325 5.86 -2.95 7.29
N PHE A 326 5.59 -1.79 6.68
CA PHE A 326 4.67 -0.80 7.23
C PHE A 326 3.25 -1.36 7.40
N ARG A 327 2.80 -2.21 6.48
CA ARG A 327 1.54 -2.95 6.66
C ARG A 327 1.54 -3.81 7.92
N LEU A 328 2.65 -4.52 8.17
CA LEU A 328 2.78 -5.34 9.39
C LEU A 328 2.77 -4.47 10.65
N ASP A 329 3.30 -3.23 10.55
CA ASP A 329 3.22 -2.22 11.61
C ASP A 329 1.77 -1.79 11.83
N LEU A 330 1.02 -1.42 10.77
CA LEU A 330 -0.42 -1.11 10.83
C LEU A 330 -1.25 -2.26 11.44
N GLN A 331 -0.83 -3.50 11.18
CA GLN A 331 -1.43 -4.73 11.69
C GLN A 331 -1.03 -5.08 13.12
N ARG A 332 -0.05 -4.37 13.70
CA ARG A 332 0.56 -4.67 15.01
C ARG A 332 1.19 -6.07 15.11
N VAL A 333 1.52 -6.67 13.98
CA VAL A 333 2.15 -8.00 13.91
C VAL A 333 3.66 -7.90 14.02
N SER A 334 4.26 -6.76 13.67
CA SER A 334 5.71 -6.58 13.66
C SER A 334 6.32 -6.29 15.04
N GLY A 335 5.51 -5.82 16.00
CA GLY A 335 5.98 -5.26 17.27
C GLY A 335 6.69 -3.90 17.17
N ARG A 336 6.75 -3.28 15.98
CA ARG A 336 7.32 -1.94 15.78
C ARG A 336 6.26 -0.86 15.90
N GLN A 337 6.70 0.36 16.16
CA GLN A 337 5.81 1.52 16.13
C GLN A 337 5.47 1.91 14.69
N ILE A 338 4.25 2.41 14.51
CA ILE A 338 3.75 2.89 13.22
C ILE A 338 4.21 4.33 13.04
N GLY A 339 5.04 4.57 12.03
CA GLY A 339 5.60 5.89 11.79
C GLY A 339 6.35 5.99 10.47
N PHE A 340 7.01 7.13 10.28
CA PHE A 340 7.79 7.45 9.09
C PHE A 340 9.07 8.20 9.47
N ASP A 341 10.10 8.13 8.64
CA ASP A 341 11.32 8.93 8.81
C ASP A 341 11.09 10.35 8.25
N ALA A 342 10.98 11.33 9.14
CA ALA A 342 10.59 12.70 8.77
C ALA A 342 11.63 13.42 7.91
N ASN A 343 12.92 13.15 8.13
CA ASN A 343 13.98 13.78 7.36
C ASN A 343 14.01 13.23 5.93
N ILE A 344 13.81 11.93 5.76
CA ILE A 344 13.73 11.32 4.44
C ILE A 344 12.44 11.75 3.72
N ALA A 345 11.31 11.76 4.43
CA ALA A 345 10.03 12.25 3.90
C ALA A 345 10.14 13.71 3.38
N ALA A 346 10.83 14.59 4.11
CA ALA A 346 11.02 15.99 3.71
C ALA A 346 11.79 16.16 2.39
N LEU A 347 12.54 15.16 1.94
CA LEU A 347 13.27 15.20 0.66
C LEU A 347 12.36 15.06 -0.56
N LEU A 348 11.05 14.86 -0.40
CA LEU A 348 10.08 14.79 -1.50
C LEU A 348 10.20 16.02 -2.43
N GLN A 349 10.29 17.22 -1.86
CA GLN A 349 10.43 18.45 -2.64
C GLN A 349 11.71 18.49 -3.49
N GLN A 350 12.73 17.70 -3.14
CA GLN A 350 13.98 17.62 -3.88
C GLN A 350 13.91 16.62 -5.04
N LEU A 351 12.88 15.78 -5.14
CA LEU A 351 12.78 14.75 -6.18
C LEU A 351 12.37 15.29 -7.55
N VAL A 352 11.65 16.41 -7.61
CA VAL A 352 11.14 16.98 -8.85
C VAL A 352 11.68 18.39 -9.05
N LEU A 353 12.25 18.63 -10.23
CA LEU A 353 12.71 19.93 -10.68
C LEU A 353 11.52 20.82 -11.06
N THR A 354 11.72 22.13 -10.98
CA THR A 354 10.80 23.11 -11.56
C THR A 354 10.57 22.78 -13.04
N GLY A 355 9.38 22.32 -13.39
CA GLY A 355 9.04 21.82 -14.74
C GLY A 355 8.73 20.32 -14.83
N GLY A 356 8.66 19.59 -13.70
CA GLY A 356 8.14 18.21 -13.67
C GLY A 356 9.15 17.11 -14.01
N GLY A 357 10.40 17.47 -14.31
CA GLY A 357 11.48 16.51 -14.50
C GLY A 357 11.98 15.94 -13.17
N LEU A 358 12.45 14.69 -13.16
CA LEU A 358 13.05 14.09 -11.97
C LEU A 358 14.44 14.69 -11.72
N ASN A 359 14.71 15.14 -10.49
CA ASN A 359 16.04 15.56 -10.08
C ASN A 359 16.96 14.33 -10.02
N ILE A 360 18.11 14.40 -10.71
CA ILE A 360 19.09 13.30 -10.82
C ILE A 360 20.11 13.25 -9.67
N LYS A 361 20.10 14.23 -8.76
CA LYS A 361 21.07 14.32 -7.66
C LYS A 361 20.93 13.18 -6.65
N ASP A 362 22.07 12.82 -6.07
CA ASP A 362 22.16 12.05 -4.83
C ASP A 362 21.56 12.88 -3.69
N LEU A 363 20.66 12.27 -2.91
CA LEU A 363 19.94 12.93 -1.82
C LEU A 363 20.72 12.89 -0.49
N GLY A 364 21.90 12.28 -0.48
CA GLY A 364 22.87 12.35 0.61
C GLY A 364 22.59 11.42 1.80
N PHE A 365 21.68 10.45 1.67
CA PHE A 365 21.40 9.46 2.71
C PHE A 365 21.64 8.02 2.23
N ARG A 366 21.96 7.14 3.18
CA ARG A 366 22.19 5.71 2.95
C ARG A 366 21.12 4.88 3.64
N GLY A 367 21.05 3.58 3.36
CA GLY A 367 20.08 2.71 4.04
C GLY A 367 20.25 2.66 5.56
N VAL A 368 21.47 2.88 6.07
CA VAL A 368 21.74 2.98 7.52
C VAL A 368 21.14 4.22 8.18
N ASP A 369 20.68 5.22 7.41
CA ASP A 369 20.10 6.45 7.93
C ASP A 369 18.57 6.33 8.14
N ILE A 370 17.98 5.24 7.67
CA ILE A 370 16.53 4.99 7.70
C ILE A 370 16.07 4.71 9.12
N GLY A 371 15.07 5.47 9.57
CA GLY A 371 14.47 5.32 10.89
C GLY A 371 15.20 6.09 11.99
N LYS A 372 16.24 6.88 11.65
CA LYS A 372 16.94 7.74 12.61
C LYS A 372 16.08 8.93 13.06
N HIS A 373 15.11 9.34 12.25
CA HIS A 373 14.21 10.45 12.54
C HIS A 373 12.76 9.98 12.49
N LEU A 374 12.49 8.85 13.14
CA LEU A 374 11.15 8.26 13.19
C LEU A 374 10.19 9.18 13.95
N ILE A 375 9.12 9.60 13.29
CA ILE A 375 7.96 10.25 13.90
C ILE A 375 6.82 9.24 13.98
N THR A 376 6.20 9.17 15.15
CA THR A 376 5.01 8.34 15.42
C THR A 376 3.87 9.27 15.84
N PRO A 377 2.92 9.57 14.92
CA PRO A 377 1.83 10.49 15.23
C PRO A 377 1.02 10.05 16.45
N SER A 378 0.77 11.00 17.34
CA SER A 378 -0.09 10.84 18.51
C SER A 378 -1.56 11.08 18.15
N GLY A 379 -2.51 10.48 18.88
CA GLY A 379 -3.93 10.88 18.81
C GLY A 379 -4.82 10.11 17.83
N SER A 380 -4.30 9.14 17.09
CA SER A 380 -5.15 8.14 16.45
C SER A 380 -5.73 7.23 17.55
N VAL A 381 -6.91 6.65 17.32
CA VAL A 381 -7.66 5.80 18.28
C VAL A 381 -6.98 4.43 18.47
N TRP A 382 -5.65 4.43 18.60
CA TRP A 382 -4.77 3.31 18.84
C TRP A 382 -4.95 2.77 20.27
N ASN A 383 -6.17 2.36 20.64
CA ASN A 383 -6.34 1.57 21.85
C ASN A 383 -5.91 0.13 21.55
N ASP A 384 -5.09 -0.45 22.43
CA ASP A 384 -4.51 -1.80 22.27
C ASP A 384 -5.57 -2.93 22.27
N ASP A 385 -6.83 -2.60 22.54
CA ASP A 385 -7.95 -3.55 22.62
C ASP A 385 -8.68 -3.83 21.28
N ILE A 386 -8.35 -3.16 20.17
CA ILE A 386 -9.12 -3.22 18.89
C ILE A 386 -8.49 -4.17 17.84
N ASP A 387 -7.82 -5.24 18.29
CA ASP A 387 -7.05 -6.12 17.39
C ASP A 387 -7.92 -6.97 16.43
N ARG A 388 -9.21 -7.18 16.75
CA ARG A 388 -10.08 -8.12 16.00
C ARG A 388 -10.68 -7.50 14.72
N SER A 389 -11.02 -6.21 14.69
CA SER A 389 -11.64 -5.56 13.52
C SER A 389 -10.69 -5.46 12.34
N VAL A 390 -9.44 -5.08 12.60
CA VAL A 390 -8.38 -4.94 11.59
C VAL A 390 -8.07 -6.28 10.92
N GLN A 391 -7.98 -7.36 11.70
CA GLN A 391 -7.72 -8.71 11.16
C GLN A 391 -8.86 -9.23 10.27
N GLU A 392 -10.12 -8.95 10.61
CA GLU A 392 -11.27 -9.29 9.77
C GLU A 392 -11.32 -8.46 8.48
N LEU A 393 -11.05 -7.16 8.58
CA LEU A 393 -10.91 -6.26 7.44
C LEU A 393 -9.84 -6.75 6.46
N LEU A 394 -8.68 -7.18 6.96
CA LEU A 394 -7.60 -7.68 6.11
C LEU A 394 -7.94 -8.98 5.41
N LYS A 395 -8.74 -9.85 6.03
CA LYS A 395 -9.27 -11.04 5.34
C LYS A 395 -10.19 -10.64 4.20
N LEU A 396 -11.02 -9.61 4.36
CA LEU A 396 -11.88 -9.09 3.30
C LEU A 396 -11.06 -8.49 2.16
N VAL A 397 -10.07 -7.64 2.47
CA VAL A 397 -9.17 -7.05 1.48
C VAL A 397 -8.36 -8.15 0.76
N ALA A 398 -7.81 -9.11 1.50
CA ALA A 398 -7.07 -10.23 0.92
C ALA A 398 -7.96 -11.08 -0.01
N ALA A 399 -9.22 -11.31 0.36
CA ALA A 399 -10.17 -12.03 -0.48
C ALA A 399 -10.50 -11.27 -1.79
N GLN A 400 -10.44 -9.94 -1.81
CA GLN A 400 -10.54 -9.17 -3.05
C GLN A 400 -9.28 -9.31 -3.91
N ASN A 401 -8.10 -9.21 -3.29
CA ASN A 401 -6.81 -9.29 -3.99
C ASN A 401 -6.49 -10.70 -4.54
N GLN A 402 -7.06 -11.77 -3.96
CA GLN A 402 -6.83 -13.15 -4.38
C GLN A 402 -7.78 -13.65 -5.49
N ARG A 403 -8.81 -12.88 -5.86
CA ARG A 403 -9.88 -13.39 -6.73
C ARG A 403 -9.54 -13.51 -8.23
N LYS A 404 -8.34 -13.13 -8.72
CA LYS A 404 -7.98 -13.23 -10.17
C LYS A 404 -6.51 -13.46 -10.48
#